data_AF-A0A397S583-F1
#
_entry.id   AF-A0A397S583-F1
#
_cell.length_a   1.000
_cell.length_b   1.000
_cell.length_c   1.000
_cell.angle_alpha   90.00
_cell.angle_beta   90.00
_cell.angle_gamma   90.00
#
_symmetry.space_group_name_H-M   'P 1'
#
loop_
_entity.id
_entity.type
_entity.pdbx_description
1 polymer ?
#
loop_
_entity_poly.entity_id
_entity_poly.type
_entity_poly.pdbx_seq_one_letter_code
_entity_poly.pdbx_strand_id
1 'polypeptide(L)'
;MYLFLSGAGTGKSRNADEFQKTALECLSNDTDSELKKRIQSAWVFKVGFENGDSMRHGVESSAYCAIGSRMLSQLIPNQHLDLIISNYEAPLPWEVFQLVANYEKRKLDDITIFLIVDGLQNIMRSIDDWNIKTSEFFQTITNTHDLALKDVFLIPLCTATVTGSVDNVLNITHRKRVFLPIASLNPPNIYKDGVLTSVFQSDEYIIEILISDCGGHGRALEALQDILEKRDIKNTNINDLMNDLRIRLRDRYSEALEFSPSVTKIIGRLILTQQLLEPDQYIPNTQKYPSQIVQPGLLRYEFEGDSKMGYLTAPYIWVWILTESSDGCKDPVLRDWCFCDYEDHKSKKNPSSPGSQLWQRFEHFVASFRSLKSRNFNDKEMTTMSAIHTGAYLNGGELRFVNHHLDLEYARHHEDTNSEHYTGSRYIQCEGDRTVDVREGRYCIINGTSAPYGDAFLGLNINSHDNPNEVHQYKKWTKNTLNGSNFINEREKSSSSRDFFLLFTTTKVNNFELPENSGLVDSSNWRKYFGAFAGRAFAYANVGPLNINTADKRDLQLVKGIGETRADIIISTRNKRKFKDPDDAYAETEKKIPMSVLKRFKYE
;
A
#
# COMPACT_ATOMS: atom_id res chain seq x y z
N MET A 1 15.55 1.46 26.42
CA MET A 1 16.25 2.17 25.33
C MET A 1 15.33 2.27 24.13
N TYR A 2 15.28 3.44 23.50
CA TYR A 2 14.58 3.69 22.26
C TYR A 2 15.55 3.65 21.08
N LEU A 3 15.12 3.08 19.96
CA LEU A 3 15.92 2.94 18.75
C LEU A 3 15.11 3.43 17.55
N PHE A 4 15.58 4.48 16.90
CA PHE A 4 15.07 4.94 15.61
C PHE A 4 16.01 4.43 14.52
N LEU A 5 15.74 3.22 14.04
CA LEU A 5 16.49 2.55 12.99
C LEU A 5 15.64 2.53 11.72
N SER A 6 16.07 3.26 10.70
CA SER A 6 15.30 3.38 9.45
C SER A 6 16.17 3.94 8.33
N GLY A 7 15.71 3.83 7.08
CA GLY A 7 16.42 4.32 5.90
C GLY A 7 16.69 5.83 5.91
N ALA A 8 17.46 6.31 4.93
CA ALA A 8 17.77 7.73 4.80
C ALA A 8 16.48 8.56 4.64
N GLY A 9 16.46 9.75 5.27
CA GLY A 9 15.35 10.69 5.12
C GLY A 9 14.07 10.36 5.89
N THR A 10 14.00 9.35 6.75
CA THR A 10 12.76 9.02 7.49
C THR A 10 12.47 9.87 8.73
N GLY A 11 13.17 11.00 8.90
CA GLY A 11 12.90 11.96 9.99
C GLY A 11 13.45 11.54 11.36
N LYS A 12 14.36 10.56 11.42
CA LYS A 12 14.93 10.02 12.66
C LYS A 12 15.51 11.08 13.59
N SER A 13 16.47 11.87 13.09
CA SER A 13 17.13 12.93 13.85
C SER A 13 16.14 13.97 14.34
N ARG A 14 15.14 14.32 13.51
CA ARG A 14 14.08 15.26 13.92
C ARG A 14 13.22 14.70 15.05
N ASN A 15 12.81 13.44 14.95
CA ASN A 15 12.07 12.78 16.02
C ASN A 15 12.90 12.66 17.30
N ALA A 16 14.20 12.40 17.18
CA ALA A 16 15.12 12.39 18.31
C ALA A 16 15.22 13.77 18.97
N ASP A 17 15.29 14.84 18.16
CA ASP A 17 15.35 16.21 18.63
C ASP A 17 14.12 16.65 19.43
N GLU A 18 12.94 16.20 19.01
CA GLU A 18 11.66 16.53 19.63
C GLU A 18 11.25 15.54 20.73
N PHE A 19 12.02 14.47 20.94
CA PHE A 19 11.58 13.32 21.74
C PHE A 19 11.15 13.66 23.18
N GLN A 20 11.90 14.53 23.88
CA GLN A 20 11.50 14.97 25.23
C GLN A 20 10.16 15.72 25.20
N LYS A 21 9.98 16.61 24.22
CA LYS A 21 8.74 17.37 24.06
C LYS A 21 7.57 16.42 23.78
N THR A 22 7.77 15.45 22.88
CA THR A 22 6.77 14.41 22.60
C THR A 22 6.42 13.62 23.86
N ALA A 23 7.41 13.21 24.64
CA ALA A 23 7.18 12.50 25.90
C ALA A 23 6.35 13.33 26.90
N LEU A 24 6.61 14.64 27.00
CA LEU A 24 5.81 15.57 27.82
C LEU A 24 4.38 15.73 27.32
N GLU A 25 4.20 15.85 26.01
CA GLU A 25 2.88 15.94 25.38
C GLU A 25 2.07 14.68 25.60
N CYS A 26 2.68 13.49 25.56
CA CYS A 26 2.00 12.24 25.90
C CYS A 26 1.48 12.21 27.35
N LEU A 27 2.16 12.91 28.28
CA LEU A 27 1.74 13.02 29.68
C LEU A 27 0.81 14.21 29.96
N SER A 28 0.36 14.94 28.92
CA SER A 28 -0.50 16.11 29.09
C SER A 28 -1.88 15.75 29.66
N ASN A 29 -2.41 14.58 29.32
CA ASN A 29 -3.70 14.05 29.77
C ASN A 29 -3.59 13.03 30.92
N ASP A 30 -2.39 12.73 31.39
CA ASP A 30 -2.14 11.68 32.37
C ASP A 30 -2.18 12.21 33.81
N THR A 31 -2.54 11.33 34.75
CA THR A 31 -2.65 11.64 36.19
C THR A 31 -1.32 11.54 36.94
N ASP A 32 -0.28 10.97 36.32
CA ASP A 32 1.04 10.83 36.95
C ASP A 32 1.82 12.16 36.94
N SER A 33 1.51 12.97 37.95
CA SER A 33 2.16 14.27 38.17
C SER A 33 3.64 14.15 38.56
N GLU A 34 4.10 13.00 39.06
CA GLU A 34 5.51 12.79 39.42
C GLU A 34 6.33 12.53 38.16
N LEU A 35 5.91 11.59 37.31
CA LEU A 35 6.59 11.30 36.06
C LEU A 35 6.64 12.52 35.15
N LYS A 36 5.54 13.28 35.06
CA LYS A 36 5.49 14.54 34.29
C LYS A 36 6.54 15.55 34.78
N LYS A 37 6.66 15.74 36.10
CA LYS A 37 7.69 16.61 36.69
C LYS A 37 9.09 16.10 36.38
N ARG A 38 9.35 14.79 36.54
CA ARG A 38 10.65 14.17 36.24
C ARG A 38 11.09 14.42 34.79
N ILE A 39 10.20 14.18 33.82
CA ILE A 39 10.50 14.43 32.39
C ILE A 39 10.69 15.92 32.11
N GLN A 40 9.90 16.79 32.76
CA GLN A 40 9.98 18.24 32.55
C GLN A 40 11.28 18.84 33.07
N SER A 41 11.80 18.33 34.19
CA SER A 41 13.08 18.74 34.78
C SER A 41 14.26 17.91 34.32
N ALA A 42 14.12 17.13 33.24
CA ALA A 42 15.16 16.22 32.81
C ALA A 42 16.37 16.95 32.21
N TRP A 43 17.56 16.43 32.47
CA TRP A 43 18.76 16.80 31.72
C TRP A 43 18.73 16.12 30.36
N VAL A 44 18.91 16.90 29.29
CA VAL A 44 18.89 16.37 27.91
C VAL A 44 20.25 16.53 27.28
N PHE A 45 20.91 15.41 27.03
CA PHE A 45 22.15 15.35 26.27
C PHE A 45 21.84 14.93 24.84
N LYS A 46 22.21 15.78 23.88
CA LYS A 46 22.07 15.51 22.44
C LYS A 46 23.44 15.34 21.82
N VAL A 47 23.80 14.11 21.54
CA VAL A 47 25.13 13.71 21.08
C VAL A 47 25.03 13.30 19.62
N GLY A 48 25.52 14.15 18.72
CA GLY A 48 25.56 13.87 17.28
C GLY A 48 26.90 13.29 16.83
N PHE A 49 26.86 12.43 15.81
CA PHE A 49 28.02 12.00 15.02
C PHE A 49 27.96 12.49 13.56
N GLU A 50 27.15 13.51 13.29
CA GLU A 50 26.92 14.11 11.98
C GLU A 50 27.31 15.60 11.98
N ASN A 51 27.32 16.23 10.79
CA ASN A 51 27.40 17.69 10.62
C ASN A 51 28.54 18.40 11.38
N GLY A 52 29.75 17.83 11.35
CA GLY A 52 30.94 18.40 11.98
C GLY A 52 31.32 17.79 13.34
N ASP A 53 30.42 16.98 13.94
CA ASP A 53 30.65 16.25 15.19
C ASP A 53 30.98 14.77 14.97
N SER A 54 31.37 14.40 13.75
CA SER A 54 31.73 13.04 13.36
C SER A 54 32.83 12.45 14.24
N MET A 55 32.84 11.13 14.34
CA MET A 55 33.83 10.42 15.15
C MET A 55 35.24 10.65 14.59
N ARG A 56 36.18 11.09 15.45
CA ARG A 56 37.58 11.33 15.09
C ARG A 56 38.38 10.06 15.30
N HIS A 57 38.26 9.13 14.35
CA HIS A 57 38.98 7.86 14.39
C HIS A 57 40.49 8.07 14.54
N GLY A 58 41.09 7.37 15.52
CA GLY A 58 42.52 7.47 15.83
C GLY A 58 42.88 8.56 16.85
N VAL A 59 41.98 9.49 17.15
CA VAL A 59 42.12 10.49 18.24
C VAL A 59 41.25 10.08 19.43
N GLU A 60 39.99 9.77 19.18
CA GLU A 60 39.06 9.29 20.21
C GLU A 60 39.32 7.80 20.50
N SER A 61 39.43 7.45 21.78
CA SER A 61 39.82 6.11 22.25
C SER A 61 38.75 5.04 22.01
N SER A 62 37.48 5.42 22.13
CA SER A 62 36.32 4.59 21.79
C SER A 62 35.10 5.46 21.53
N ALA A 63 34.15 4.97 20.75
CA ALA A 63 32.87 5.63 20.49
C ALA A 63 32.04 5.85 21.77
N TYR A 64 32.21 4.99 22.77
CA TYR A 64 31.51 5.14 24.05
C TYR A 64 32.08 6.30 24.88
N CYS A 65 33.41 6.47 24.93
CA CYS A 65 34.04 7.66 25.52
C CYS A 65 33.74 8.92 24.70
N ALA A 66 33.66 8.79 23.38
CA ALA A 66 33.30 9.87 22.46
C ALA A 66 31.92 10.47 22.79
N ILE A 67 30.96 9.63 23.22
CA ILE A 67 29.66 10.09 23.75
C ILE A 67 29.86 10.94 25.00
N GLY A 68 30.65 10.46 25.97
CA GLY A 68 30.92 11.19 27.21
C GLY A 68 31.59 12.54 26.97
N SER A 69 32.57 12.63 26.06
CA SER A 69 33.20 13.90 25.68
C SER A 69 32.21 14.90 25.07
N ARG A 70 31.29 14.43 24.21
CA ARG A 70 30.23 15.28 23.63
C ARG A 70 29.20 15.72 24.67
N MET A 71 28.90 14.89 25.66
CA MET A 71 28.05 15.27 26.80
C MET A 71 28.74 16.32 27.67
N LEU A 72 30.03 16.15 27.95
CA LEU A 72 30.82 17.12 28.71
C LEU A 72 30.88 18.48 28.00
N SER A 73 31.06 18.47 26.68
CA SER A 73 31.03 19.68 25.85
C SER A 73 29.73 20.48 26.01
N GLN A 74 28.59 19.81 26.20
CA GLN A 74 27.30 20.47 26.44
C GLN A 74 27.18 21.11 27.83
N LEU A 75 27.98 20.66 28.80
CA LEU A 75 28.02 21.22 30.15
C LEU A 75 28.99 22.40 30.27
N ILE A 76 29.91 22.58 29.32
CA ILE A 76 30.95 23.61 29.36
C ILE A 76 30.66 24.65 28.27
N PRO A 77 30.08 25.82 28.62
CA PRO A 77 29.74 26.84 27.65
C PRO A 77 30.96 27.35 26.86
N ASN A 78 30.77 27.63 25.58
CA ASN A 78 31.76 28.27 24.69
C ASN A 78 33.07 27.49 24.43
N GLN A 79 33.14 26.19 24.76
CA GLN A 79 34.24 25.34 24.32
C GLN A 79 33.87 24.54 23.07
N HIS A 80 34.76 24.54 22.09
CA HIS A 80 34.62 23.70 20.90
C HIS A 80 34.93 22.24 21.27
N LEU A 81 34.23 21.28 20.64
CA LEU A 81 34.44 19.85 20.91
C LEU A 81 35.91 19.42 20.75
N ASP A 82 36.65 20.00 19.79
CA ASP A 82 38.09 19.76 19.62
C ASP A 82 38.92 20.07 20.87
N LEU A 83 38.60 21.17 21.56
CA LEU A 83 39.30 21.58 22.77
C LEU A 83 38.95 20.67 23.95
N ILE A 84 37.71 20.18 24.01
CA ILE A 84 37.31 19.20 25.02
C ILE A 84 38.13 17.91 24.83
N ILE A 85 38.21 17.42 23.60
CA ILE A 85 38.94 16.19 23.28
C ILE A 85 40.45 16.35 23.52
N SER A 86 41.03 17.53 23.28
CA SER A 86 42.46 17.74 23.48
C SER A 86 42.86 17.98 24.93
N ASN A 87 41.99 18.61 25.73
CA ASN A 87 42.36 19.14 27.05
C ASN A 87 41.87 18.29 28.22
N TYR A 88 40.90 17.40 28.00
CA TYR A 88 40.30 16.58 29.04
C TYR A 88 40.50 15.10 28.75
N GLU A 89 40.67 14.31 29.80
CA GLU A 89 40.56 12.85 29.70
C GLU A 89 39.12 12.51 29.32
N ALA A 90 38.95 11.69 28.27
CA ALA A 90 37.64 11.40 27.71
C ALA A 90 36.77 10.64 28.73
N PRO A 91 35.70 11.25 29.28
CA PRO A 91 34.94 10.62 30.33
C PRO A 91 34.03 9.53 29.77
N LEU A 92 33.67 8.57 30.61
CA LEU A 92 32.55 7.68 30.36
C LEU A 92 31.24 8.47 30.57
N PRO A 93 30.17 8.18 29.81
CA PRO A 93 28.86 8.81 30.03
C PRO A 93 28.37 8.76 31.48
N TRP A 94 28.67 7.68 32.19
CA TRP A 94 28.35 7.51 33.62
C TRP A 94 29.03 8.55 34.51
N GLU A 95 30.27 8.91 34.22
CA GLU A 95 31.03 9.92 34.98
C GLU A 95 30.40 11.30 34.78
N VAL A 96 29.90 11.58 33.57
CA VAL A 96 29.15 12.81 33.30
C VAL A 96 27.84 12.85 34.10
N PHE A 97 27.13 11.73 34.26
CA PHE A 97 25.94 11.67 35.12
C PHE A 97 26.29 11.94 36.59
N GLN A 98 27.41 11.41 37.08
CA GLN A 98 27.90 11.70 38.43
C GLN A 98 28.22 13.19 38.61
N LEU A 99 28.82 13.84 37.60
CA LEU A 99 29.07 15.28 37.63
C LEU A 99 27.77 16.08 37.72
N VAL A 100 26.75 15.73 36.94
CA VAL A 100 25.42 16.38 37.00
C VAL A 100 24.78 16.20 38.37
N ALA A 101 24.75 14.97 38.91
CA ALA A 101 24.17 14.69 40.21
C ALA A 101 24.87 15.47 41.34
N ASN A 102 26.20 15.55 41.29
CA ASN A 102 27.00 16.33 42.23
C ASN A 102 26.71 17.83 42.12
N TYR A 103 26.58 18.37 40.91
CA TYR A 103 26.23 19.77 40.67
C TYR A 103 24.84 20.11 41.22
N GLU A 104 23.84 19.25 40.96
CA GLU A 104 22.46 19.39 41.45
C GLU A 104 22.33 19.10 42.96
N LYS A 105 23.37 18.54 43.59
CA LYS A 105 23.38 18.07 44.98
C LYS A 105 22.26 17.07 45.27
N ARG A 106 22.03 16.15 44.33
CA ARG A 106 21.02 15.08 44.42
C ARG A 106 21.69 13.72 44.23
N LYS A 107 20.97 12.66 44.62
CA LYS A 107 21.38 11.31 44.28
C LYS A 107 21.08 11.02 42.80
N LEU A 108 21.79 10.06 42.23
CA LEU A 108 21.65 9.69 40.81
C LEU A 108 20.26 9.14 40.46
N ASP A 109 19.62 8.42 41.37
CA ASP A 109 18.25 7.86 41.23
C ASP A 109 17.17 8.96 41.19
N ASP A 110 17.46 10.13 41.75
CA ASP A 110 16.60 11.33 41.72
C ASP A 110 16.79 12.16 40.44
N ILE A 111 17.85 11.93 39.66
CA ILE A 111 18.12 12.65 38.42
C ILE A 111 17.47 11.91 37.25
N THR A 112 16.76 12.67 36.42
CA THR A 112 16.18 12.18 35.16
C THR A 112 17.00 12.67 33.99
N ILE A 113 17.41 11.75 33.11
CA ILE A 113 18.30 12.05 31.97
C ILE A 113 17.72 11.49 30.68
N PHE A 114 17.72 12.30 29.63
CA PHE A 114 17.60 11.86 28.25
C PHE A 114 19.00 11.84 27.63
N LEU A 115 19.43 10.68 27.15
CA LEU A 115 20.66 10.55 26.37
C LEU A 115 20.27 10.23 24.94
N ILE A 116 20.34 11.23 24.06
CA ILE A 116 20.02 11.11 22.64
C ILE A 116 21.34 10.99 21.88
N VAL A 117 21.58 9.84 21.25
CA VAL A 117 22.74 9.57 20.39
C VAL A 117 22.27 9.52 18.94
N ASP A 118 22.59 10.54 18.17
CA ASP A 118 22.14 10.72 16.79
C ASP A 118 23.23 10.32 15.78
N GLY A 119 22.85 9.55 14.77
CA GLY A 119 23.72 9.17 13.66
C GLY A 119 24.74 8.08 14.00
N LEU A 120 24.37 7.07 14.80
CA LEU A 120 25.29 5.99 15.22
C LEU A 120 25.95 5.24 14.06
N GLN A 121 25.33 5.20 12.87
CA GLN A 121 25.95 4.55 11.70
C GLN A 121 27.32 5.15 11.35
N ASN A 122 27.57 6.40 11.73
CA ASN A 122 28.84 7.10 11.46
C ASN A 122 29.99 6.69 12.39
N ILE A 123 29.73 5.84 13.39
CA ILE A 123 30.77 5.19 14.20
C ILE A 123 31.40 4.00 13.45
N MET A 124 30.70 3.47 12.45
CA MET A 124 31.15 2.31 11.71
C MET A 124 32.36 2.65 10.83
N ARG A 125 33.36 1.78 10.83
CA ARG A 125 34.56 1.94 10.00
C ARG A 125 34.38 1.38 8.60
N SER A 126 33.46 0.43 8.45
CA SER A 126 33.11 -0.19 7.17
C SER A 126 31.62 -0.51 7.14
N ILE A 127 31.05 -0.67 5.93
CA ILE A 127 29.65 -1.10 5.78
C ILE A 127 29.43 -2.53 6.31
N ASP A 128 30.49 -3.34 6.40
CA ASP A 128 30.41 -4.71 6.91
C ASP A 128 30.33 -4.78 8.44
N ASP A 129 30.61 -3.68 9.14
CA ASP A 129 30.54 -3.60 10.61
C ASP A 129 29.12 -3.92 11.13
N TRP A 130 28.08 -3.84 10.27
CA TRP A 130 26.71 -4.29 10.55
C TRP A 130 26.63 -5.77 10.90
N ASN A 131 27.56 -6.59 10.42
CA ASN A 131 27.56 -8.04 10.59
C ASN A 131 28.61 -8.52 11.61
N ILE A 132 29.42 -7.60 12.16
CA ILE A 132 30.54 -7.93 13.05
C ILE A 132 30.12 -7.65 14.49
N LYS A 133 29.90 -8.71 15.28
CA LYS A 133 29.41 -8.61 16.66
C LYS A 133 30.29 -7.78 17.59
N THR A 134 31.58 -7.73 17.30
CA THR A 134 32.60 -6.99 18.05
C THR A 134 32.84 -5.59 17.50
N SER A 135 32.03 -5.13 16.53
CA SER A 135 32.18 -3.79 15.99
C SER A 135 31.88 -2.74 17.05
N GLU A 136 32.53 -1.59 16.88
CA GLU A 136 32.41 -0.45 17.77
C GLU A 136 30.96 0.06 17.84
N PHE A 137 30.20 -0.08 16.76
CA PHE A 137 28.77 0.19 16.69
C PHE A 137 27.96 -0.65 17.70
N PHE A 138 28.09 -1.98 17.70
CA PHE A 138 27.33 -2.85 18.61
C PHE A 138 27.77 -2.73 20.07
N GLN A 139 29.08 -2.56 20.29
CA GLN A 139 29.59 -2.31 21.63
C GLN A 139 29.01 -1.00 22.19
N THR A 140 28.93 0.05 21.38
CA THR A 140 28.35 1.34 21.80
C THR A 140 26.86 1.23 22.12
N ILE A 141 26.07 0.53 21.30
CA ILE A 141 24.65 0.28 21.59
C ILE A 141 24.49 -0.50 22.89
N THR A 142 25.29 -1.57 23.08
CA THR A 142 25.22 -2.42 24.27
C THR A 142 25.57 -1.63 25.53
N ASN A 143 26.68 -0.88 25.51
CA ASN A 143 27.12 -0.05 26.63
C ASN A 143 26.10 1.06 26.96
N THR A 144 25.52 1.69 25.94
CA THR A 144 24.47 2.71 26.11
C THR A 144 23.21 2.12 26.73
N HIS A 145 22.86 0.89 26.34
CA HIS A 145 21.74 0.17 26.95
C HIS A 145 22.04 -0.19 28.42
N ASP A 146 23.24 -0.67 28.73
CA ASP A 146 23.62 -1.08 30.08
C ASP A 146 23.67 0.11 31.06
N LEU A 147 23.89 1.33 30.57
CA LEU A 147 23.71 2.55 31.38
C LEU A 147 22.30 2.66 31.97
N ALA A 148 21.27 2.28 31.20
CA ALA A 148 19.88 2.36 31.67
C ALA A 148 19.50 1.28 32.68
N LEU A 149 20.40 0.34 32.95
CA LEU A 149 20.24 -0.68 34.00
C LEU A 149 20.90 -0.27 35.32
N LYS A 150 21.57 0.89 35.36
CA LYS A 150 22.18 1.44 36.59
C LYS A 150 21.16 2.26 37.39
N ASP A 151 21.55 2.66 38.60
CA ASP A 151 20.73 3.43 39.54
C ASP A 151 20.54 4.91 39.12
N VAL A 152 19.94 5.13 37.95
CA VAL A 152 19.59 6.45 37.39
C VAL A 152 18.31 6.32 36.56
N PHE A 153 17.45 7.33 36.59
CA PHE A 153 16.29 7.35 35.68
C PHE A 153 16.72 7.85 34.30
N LEU A 154 17.26 6.93 33.49
CA LEU A 154 17.79 7.21 32.15
C LEU A 154 16.85 6.75 31.05
N ILE A 155 16.60 7.64 30.09
CA ILE A 155 15.90 7.36 28.84
C ILE A 155 16.92 7.50 27.69
N PRO A 156 17.60 6.41 27.30
CA PRO A 156 18.51 6.46 26.17
C PRO A 156 17.74 6.29 24.86
N LEU A 157 18.06 7.12 23.89
CA LEU A 157 17.54 7.08 22.53
C LEU A 157 18.70 7.10 21.55
N CYS A 158 18.68 6.19 20.59
CA CYS A 158 19.70 6.04 19.58
C CYS A 158 19.07 6.12 18.19
N THR A 159 19.64 6.89 17.28
CA THR A 159 19.25 6.87 15.86
C THR A 159 20.34 6.23 15.02
N ALA A 160 19.96 5.46 14.01
CA ALA A 160 20.88 5.05 12.97
C ALA A 160 20.19 4.89 11.63
N THR A 161 20.92 5.20 10.55
CA THR A 161 20.52 4.82 9.19
C THR A 161 20.94 3.38 8.94
N VAL A 162 19.98 2.48 8.76
CA VAL A 162 20.22 1.04 8.51
C VAL A 162 19.79 0.68 7.09
N THR A 163 20.58 -0.14 6.40
CA THR A 163 20.25 -0.69 5.07
C THR A 163 19.82 -2.16 5.15
N GLY A 164 20.19 -2.90 6.21
CA GLY A 164 19.79 -4.29 6.46
C GLY A 164 18.76 -4.48 7.58
N SER A 165 18.08 -5.63 7.61
CA SER A 165 16.94 -5.87 8.53
C SER A 165 17.27 -5.57 9.99
N VAL A 166 16.36 -4.89 10.70
CA VAL A 166 16.57 -4.53 12.11
C VAL A 166 16.82 -5.78 12.94
N ASP A 167 16.20 -6.91 12.59
CA ASP A 167 16.48 -8.18 13.26
C ASP A 167 17.88 -8.70 12.97
N ASN A 168 18.41 -8.56 11.76
CA ASN A 168 19.80 -8.91 11.45
C ASN A 168 20.77 -7.95 12.15
N VAL A 169 20.51 -6.64 12.08
CA VAL A 169 21.30 -5.62 12.76
C VAL A 169 21.33 -5.95 14.24
N LEU A 170 20.18 -6.12 14.89
CA LEU A 170 20.14 -6.34 16.33
C LEU A 170 20.29 -7.82 16.73
N ASN A 171 20.58 -8.76 15.83
CA ASN A 171 20.52 -10.22 16.11
C ASN A 171 21.33 -10.66 17.33
N ILE A 172 22.38 -9.91 17.67
CA ILE A 172 23.27 -10.16 18.81
C ILE A 172 22.61 -9.78 20.15
N THR A 173 21.60 -8.92 20.14
CA THR A 173 20.92 -8.46 21.36
C THR A 173 19.82 -9.44 21.77
N HIS A 174 19.97 -10.12 22.91
CA HIS A 174 18.93 -11.01 23.45
C HIS A 174 17.82 -10.27 24.22
N ARG A 175 17.76 -8.94 24.10
CA ARG A 175 16.82 -8.09 24.84
C ARG A 175 15.44 -8.14 24.18
N LYS A 176 14.37 -8.04 24.99
CA LYS A 176 12.98 -7.94 24.50
C LYS A 176 12.84 -6.70 23.62
N ARG A 177 12.34 -6.88 22.40
CA ARG A 177 12.14 -5.80 21.42
C ARG A 177 10.65 -5.51 21.26
N VAL A 178 10.32 -4.24 21.13
CA VAL A 178 8.98 -3.78 20.79
C VAL A 178 9.13 -2.88 19.58
N PHE A 179 8.61 -3.32 18.44
CA PHE A 179 8.61 -2.54 17.21
C PHE A 179 7.41 -1.60 17.23
N LEU A 180 7.67 -0.30 17.10
CA LEU A 180 6.63 0.71 16.96
C LEU A 180 6.45 1.02 15.47
N PRO A 181 5.27 0.75 14.87
CA PRO A 181 5.03 1.07 13.48
C PRO A 181 5.05 2.60 13.26
N ILE A 182 5.56 3.05 12.12
CA ILE A 182 5.48 4.46 11.72
C ILE A 182 4.03 4.75 11.33
N ALA A 183 3.35 5.55 12.14
CA ALA A 183 1.97 5.96 11.87
C ALA A 183 1.87 6.80 10.59
N SER A 184 0.73 6.70 9.90
CA SER A 184 0.37 7.68 8.86
C SER A 184 0.22 9.05 9.51
N LEU A 185 0.88 10.05 8.93
CA LEU A 185 0.73 11.42 9.40
C LEU A 185 -0.48 12.06 8.74
N ASN A 186 -1.27 12.79 9.52
CA ASN A 186 -2.19 13.75 8.92
C ASN A 186 -1.39 14.82 8.17
N PRO A 187 -1.97 15.43 7.11
CA PRO A 187 -1.35 16.55 6.43
C PRO A 187 -0.95 17.65 7.43
N PRO A 188 0.28 18.17 7.36
CA PRO A 188 0.79 19.08 8.38
C PRO A 188 0.12 20.46 8.33
N ASN A 189 0.09 21.11 9.49
CA ASN A 189 -0.19 22.55 9.62
C ASN A 189 1.12 23.28 9.89
N ILE A 190 1.29 24.46 9.30
CA ILE A 190 2.44 25.35 9.52
C ILE A 190 1.99 26.68 10.10
N TYR A 191 2.82 27.29 10.92
CA TYR A 191 2.60 28.68 11.32
C TYR A 191 3.08 29.61 10.22
N LYS A 192 2.16 30.37 9.63
CA LYS A 192 2.45 31.44 8.69
C LYS A 192 1.96 32.75 9.30
N ASP A 193 2.88 33.68 9.50
CA ASP A 193 2.61 34.98 10.14
C ASP A 193 1.93 34.86 11.53
N GLY A 194 2.34 33.86 12.32
CA GLY A 194 1.78 33.59 13.65
C GLY A 194 0.41 32.86 13.65
N VAL A 195 -0.13 32.54 12.48
CA VAL A 195 -1.40 31.82 12.33
C VAL A 195 -1.14 30.38 11.89
N LEU A 196 -1.70 29.42 12.62
CA LEU A 196 -1.65 28.01 12.25
C LEU A 196 -2.50 27.79 10.99
N THR A 197 -1.86 27.31 9.94
CA THR A 197 -2.42 27.25 8.58
C THR A 197 -2.14 25.88 7.97
N SER A 198 -3.14 25.25 7.33
CA SER A 198 -2.92 23.99 6.60
C SER A 198 -1.88 24.18 5.49
N VAL A 199 -0.94 23.25 5.35
CA VAL A 199 0.04 23.27 4.26
C VAL A 199 -0.64 23.12 2.90
N PHE A 200 -1.69 22.30 2.83
CA PHE A 200 -2.48 22.13 1.62
C PHE A 200 -3.76 22.95 1.77
N GLN A 201 -3.75 24.17 1.23
CA GLN A 201 -4.90 25.07 1.24
C GLN A 201 -5.67 24.95 -0.07
N SER A 202 -6.73 24.13 -0.12
CA SER A 202 -7.67 24.16 -1.23
C SER A 202 -8.96 23.42 -0.92
N ASP A 203 -10.08 23.97 -1.37
CA ASP A 203 -11.39 23.31 -1.39
C ASP A 203 -11.55 22.38 -2.62
N GLU A 204 -10.49 22.22 -3.41
CA GLU A 204 -10.48 21.33 -4.57
C GLU A 204 -10.29 19.87 -4.16
N TYR A 205 -11.36 19.09 -4.27
CA TYR A 205 -11.37 17.61 -4.09
C TYR A 205 -10.19 16.87 -4.72
N ILE A 206 -9.67 17.35 -5.87
CA ILE A 206 -8.51 16.71 -6.49
C ILE A 206 -7.29 16.73 -5.56
N ILE A 207 -7.08 17.81 -4.80
CA ILE A 207 -5.99 17.89 -3.81
C ILE A 207 -6.18 16.85 -2.70
N GLU A 208 -7.40 16.64 -2.23
CA GLU A 208 -7.68 15.61 -1.23
C GLU A 208 -7.30 14.22 -1.74
N ILE A 209 -7.57 13.92 -3.02
CA ILE A 209 -7.12 12.68 -3.67
C ILE A 209 -5.59 12.61 -3.69
N LEU A 210 -4.90 13.67 -4.13
CA LEU A 210 -3.43 13.66 -4.22
C LEU A 210 -2.79 13.40 -2.85
N ILE A 211 -3.31 14.05 -1.81
CA ILE A 211 -2.88 13.88 -0.42
C ILE A 211 -3.17 12.46 0.06
N SER A 212 -4.38 11.95 -0.20
CA SER A 212 -4.78 10.60 0.16
C SER A 212 -3.89 9.55 -0.49
N ASP A 213 -3.51 9.74 -1.75
CA ASP A 213 -2.64 8.82 -2.49
C ASP A 213 -1.19 8.85 -1.98
N CYS A 214 -0.77 9.93 -1.33
CA CYS A 214 0.46 9.98 -0.53
C CYS A 214 0.33 9.30 0.86
N GLY A 215 -0.89 9.04 1.33
CA GLY A 215 -1.21 8.21 2.50
C GLY A 215 -0.51 8.61 3.80
N GLY A 216 -0.29 9.92 4.00
CA GLY A 216 0.36 10.46 5.19
C GLY A 216 1.85 10.14 5.30
N HIS A 217 2.48 9.75 4.19
CA HIS A 217 3.92 9.58 4.13
C HIS A 217 4.58 10.96 4.04
N GLY A 218 5.18 11.45 5.13
CA GLY A 218 5.66 12.83 5.25
C GLY A 218 6.50 13.30 4.05
N ARG A 219 7.41 12.45 3.54
CA ARG A 219 8.22 12.77 2.36
C ARG A 219 7.47 12.81 1.04
N ALA A 220 6.43 12.00 0.88
CA ALA A 220 5.58 12.06 -0.30
C ALA A 220 4.76 13.35 -0.27
N LEU A 221 4.28 13.75 0.92
CA LEU A 221 3.59 15.02 1.13
C LEU A 221 4.51 16.24 0.91
N GLU A 222 5.75 16.21 1.37
CA GLU A 222 6.75 17.25 1.09
C GLU A 222 7.00 17.38 -0.42
N ALA A 223 7.28 16.26 -1.09
CA ALA A 223 7.53 16.27 -2.54
C ALA A 223 6.30 16.73 -3.34
N LEU A 224 5.10 16.37 -2.89
CA LEU A 224 3.85 16.86 -3.46
C LEU A 224 3.73 18.38 -3.27
N GLN A 225 3.96 18.89 -2.06
CA GLN A 225 3.89 20.33 -1.77
C GLN A 225 4.90 21.14 -2.60
N ASP A 226 6.14 20.68 -2.74
CA ASP A 226 7.16 21.29 -3.62
C ASP A 226 6.71 21.39 -5.09
N ILE A 227 5.91 20.43 -5.56
CA ILE A 227 5.35 20.43 -6.91
C ILE A 227 4.18 21.41 -7.01
N LEU A 228 3.29 21.40 -6.02
CA LEU A 228 2.10 22.25 -5.98
C LEU A 228 2.45 23.73 -5.85
N GLU A 229 3.52 24.10 -5.13
CA GLU A 229 3.99 25.49 -5.06
C GLU A 229 4.40 26.07 -6.43
N LYS A 230 4.82 25.20 -7.35
CA LYS A 230 5.36 25.58 -8.67
C LYS A 230 4.33 25.48 -9.79
N ARG A 231 3.14 24.92 -9.53
CA ARG A 231 2.16 24.58 -10.56
C ARG A 231 0.76 24.99 -10.14
N ASP A 232 0.08 25.69 -11.04
CA ASP A 232 -1.34 25.96 -10.87
C ASP A 232 -2.16 24.70 -11.22
N ILE A 233 -2.76 24.09 -10.21
CA ILE A 233 -3.57 22.87 -10.32
C ILE A 233 -4.70 23.05 -11.34
N LYS A 234 -5.28 24.25 -11.48
CA LYS A 234 -6.39 24.47 -12.41
C LYS A 234 -5.96 24.31 -13.87
N ASN A 235 -4.77 24.80 -14.19
CA ASN A 235 -4.25 24.86 -15.56
C ASN A 235 -3.24 23.73 -15.87
N THR A 236 -2.85 22.95 -14.87
CA THR A 236 -1.89 21.86 -15.02
C THR A 236 -2.57 20.53 -15.31
N ASN A 237 -1.93 19.71 -16.15
CA ASN A 237 -2.27 18.30 -16.29
C ASN A 237 -1.84 17.54 -15.02
N ILE A 238 -2.82 17.06 -14.26
CA ILE A 238 -2.66 16.38 -12.97
C ILE A 238 -2.02 15.00 -13.16
N ASN A 239 -2.25 14.32 -14.29
CA ASN A 239 -1.56 13.07 -14.60
C ASN A 239 -0.05 13.30 -14.74
N ASP A 240 0.35 14.35 -15.46
CA ASP A 240 1.76 14.73 -15.59
C ASP A 240 2.37 15.14 -14.24
N LEU A 241 1.59 15.89 -13.44
CA LEU A 241 1.99 16.29 -12.08
C LEU A 241 2.28 15.09 -11.18
N MET A 242 1.38 14.11 -11.16
CA MET A 242 1.52 12.92 -10.32
C MET A 242 2.59 11.96 -10.86
N ASN A 243 2.79 11.91 -12.18
CA ASN A 243 3.90 11.19 -12.77
C ASN A 243 5.26 11.82 -12.39
N ASP A 244 5.35 13.15 -12.34
CA ASP A 244 6.56 13.84 -11.87
C ASP A 244 6.83 13.56 -10.40
N LEU A 245 5.80 13.58 -9.55
CA LEU A 245 5.92 13.17 -8.14
C LEU A 245 6.46 11.76 -8.03
N ARG A 246 5.89 10.83 -8.80
CA ARG A 246 6.30 9.43 -8.85
C ARG A 246 7.76 9.26 -9.23
N ILE A 247 8.21 9.92 -10.30
CA ILE A 247 9.60 9.87 -10.76
C ILE A 247 10.54 10.41 -9.67
N ARG A 248 10.22 11.56 -9.07
CA ARG A 248 11.02 12.14 -7.99
C ARG A 248 11.13 11.21 -6.78
N LEU A 249 10.04 10.59 -6.37
CA LEU A 249 10.04 9.64 -5.25
C LEU A 249 10.82 8.38 -5.59
N ARG A 250 10.63 7.81 -6.78
CA ARG A 250 11.39 6.64 -7.24
C ARG A 250 12.89 6.92 -7.24
N ASP A 251 13.31 8.04 -7.81
CA ASP A 251 14.73 8.38 -7.95
C ASP A 251 15.37 8.69 -6.58
N ARG A 252 14.62 9.35 -5.69
CA ARG A 252 15.08 9.69 -4.34
C ARG A 252 15.18 8.48 -3.40
N TYR A 253 14.34 7.47 -3.61
CA TYR A 253 14.22 6.31 -2.73
C TYR A 253 14.50 4.99 -3.45
N SER A 254 15.32 5.03 -4.50
CA SER A 254 15.66 3.86 -5.32
C SER A 254 16.29 2.74 -4.48
N GLU A 255 17.19 3.08 -3.55
CA GLU A 255 17.82 2.14 -2.61
C GLU A 255 16.78 1.44 -1.70
N ALA A 256 15.76 2.17 -1.24
CA ALA A 256 14.70 1.62 -0.39
C ALA A 256 13.72 0.72 -1.17
N LEU A 257 13.79 0.76 -2.51
CA LEU A 257 12.99 -0.02 -3.45
C LEU A 257 13.85 -1.02 -4.24
N GLU A 258 15.09 -1.28 -3.79
CA GLU A 258 16.06 -2.16 -4.45
C GLU A 258 15.71 -3.65 -4.23
N PHE A 259 14.52 -4.03 -4.66
CA PHE A 259 14.08 -5.40 -4.79
C PHE A 259 14.37 -5.88 -6.22
N SER A 260 14.57 -7.18 -6.38
CA SER A 260 14.60 -7.75 -7.73
C SER A 260 13.24 -7.50 -8.42
N PRO A 261 13.20 -7.31 -9.75
CA PRO A 261 11.95 -7.03 -10.46
C PRO A 261 10.85 -8.09 -10.23
N SER A 262 11.23 -9.35 -9.96
CA SER A 262 10.28 -10.41 -9.60
C SER A 262 9.65 -10.20 -8.22
N VAL A 263 10.45 -9.81 -7.23
CA VAL A 263 9.99 -9.55 -5.85
C VAL A 263 9.12 -8.28 -5.80
N THR A 264 9.50 -7.22 -6.53
CA THR A 264 8.71 -5.98 -6.62
C THR A 264 7.27 -6.26 -7.07
N LYS A 265 7.09 -7.09 -8.09
CA LYS A 265 5.75 -7.50 -8.58
C LYS A 265 4.96 -8.22 -7.50
N ILE A 266 5.58 -9.18 -6.83
CA ILE A 266 4.93 -9.95 -5.77
C ILE A 266 4.46 -9.02 -4.66
N ILE A 267 5.32 -8.10 -4.19
CA ILE A 267 4.97 -7.11 -3.16
C ILE A 267 3.79 -6.24 -3.62
N GLY A 268 3.85 -5.70 -4.85
CA GLY A 268 2.76 -4.91 -5.41
C GLY A 268 1.43 -5.66 -5.41
N ARG A 269 1.41 -6.93 -5.85
CA ARG A 269 0.21 -7.78 -5.84
C ARG A 269 -0.33 -8.03 -4.44
N LEU A 270 0.53 -8.34 -3.47
CA LEU A 270 0.12 -8.61 -2.09
C LEU A 270 -0.52 -7.40 -1.44
N ILE A 271 0.04 -6.20 -1.66
CA ILE A 271 -0.53 -4.94 -1.18
C ILE A 271 -1.89 -4.68 -1.84
N LEU A 272 -2.00 -4.87 -3.15
CA LEU A 272 -3.24 -4.64 -3.90
C LEU A 272 -4.38 -5.55 -3.46
N THR A 273 -4.06 -6.82 -3.16
CA THR A 273 -5.04 -7.87 -2.87
C THR A 273 -5.32 -8.08 -1.39
N GLN A 274 -4.61 -7.33 -0.51
CA GLN A 274 -4.61 -7.50 0.94
C GLN A 274 -4.45 -8.97 1.36
N GLN A 275 -3.51 -9.66 0.73
CA GLN A 275 -3.25 -11.06 1.04
C GLN A 275 -2.76 -11.18 2.49
N LEU A 276 -3.40 -12.08 3.24
CA LEU A 276 -2.92 -12.45 4.58
C LEU A 276 -1.63 -13.24 4.48
N LEU A 277 -0.68 -12.85 5.33
CA LEU A 277 0.66 -13.37 5.43
C LEU A 277 0.98 -13.63 6.90
N GLU A 278 1.64 -14.74 7.18
CA GLU A 278 2.24 -14.98 8.49
C GLU A 278 3.54 -14.16 8.62
N PRO A 279 3.77 -13.48 9.76
CA PRO A 279 4.92 -12.60 9.95
C PRO A 279 6.25 -13.35 9.98
N ASP A 280 6.22 -14.64 10.37
CA ASP A 280 7.35 -15.54 10.55
C ASP A 280 7.49 -16.57 9.41
N GLN A 281 6.75 -16.42 8.32
CA GLN A 281 6.91 -17.22 7.11
C GLN A 281 7.46 -16.40 5.94
N TYR A 282 8.14 -17.09 5.02
CA TYR A 282 8.53 -16.47 3.76
C TYR A 282 7.30 -16.12 2.94
N ILE A 283 7.30 -14.93 2.34
CA ILE A 283 6.32 -14.56 1.34
C ILE A 283 6.46 -15.54 0.15
N PRO A 284 5.37 -16.16 -0.34
CA PRO A 284 5.43 -17.12 -1.43
C PRO A 284 6.20 -16.60 -2.65
N ASN A 285 7.01 -17.47 -3.26
CA ASN A 285 7.90 -17.13 -4.39
C ASN A 285 8.94 -16.05 -4.09
N THR A 286 9.22 -15.80 -2.82
CA THR A 286 10.32 -14.95 -2.36
C THR A 286 11.15 -15.68 -1.31
N GLN A 287 12.33 -15.14 -1.00
CA GLN A 287 13.13 -15.52 0.17
C GLN A 287 13.10 -14.41 1.22
N LYS A 288 11.97 -13.70 1.34
CA LYS A 288 11.81 -12.53 2.20
C LYS A 288 10.66 -12.74 3.18
N TYR A 289 10.88 -12.39 4.45
CA TYR A 289 9.82 -12.26 5.45
C TYR A 289 9.10 -10.92 5.29
N PRO A 290 7.83 -10.79 5.72
CA PRO A 290 7.14 -9.49 5.75
C PRO A 290 7.93 -8.39 6.47
N SER A 291 8.61 -8.73 7.57
CA SER A 291 9.46 -7.80 8.33
C SER A 291 10.59 -7.20 7.49
N GLN A 292 11.16 -7.97 6.56
CA GLN A 292 12.24 -7.52 5.67
C GLN A 292 11.73 -6.61 4.55
N ILE A 293 10.44 -6.72 4.17
CA ILE A 293 9.82 -5.87 3.15
C ILE A 293 9.49 -4.48 3.70
N VAL A 294 9.01 -4.40 4.95
CA VAL A 294 8.58 -3.13 5.57
C VAL A 294 9.72 -2.34 6.20
N GLN A 295 10.88 -2.97 6.37
CA GLN A 295 12.06 -2.41 7.03
C GLN A 295 12.54 -1.06 6.44
N PRO A 296 12.54 -0.80 5.12
CA PRO A 296 12.91 0.52 4.59
C PRO A 296 11.98 1.66 5.06
N GLY A 297 10.78 1.33 5.56
CA GLY A 297 9.82 2.28 6.11
C GLY A 297 8.83 2.85 5.09
N LEU A 298 8.96 2.50 3.81
CA LEU A 298 8.04 2.93 2.74
C LEU A 298 6.74 2.10 2.72
N LEU A 299 6.84 0.84 3.11
CA LEU A 299 5.74 -0.13 3.18
C LEU A 299 5.46 -0.48 4.64
N ARG A 300 4.25 -0.94 4.95
CA ARG A 300 3.85 -1.32 6.31
C ARG A 300 3.26 -2.72 6.32
N TYR A 301 3.22 -3.30 7.51
CA TYR A 301 2.56 -4.57 7.80
C TYR A 301 1.55 -4.31 8.91
N GLU A 302 0.28 -4.63 8.64
CA GLU A 302 -0.83 -4.43 9.58
C GLU A 302 -1.41 -5.80 9.96
N PHE A 303 -1.49 -6.09 11.26
CA PHE A 303 -2.18 -7.28 11.75
C PHE A 303 -3.69 -7.17 11.50
N GLU A 304 -4.31 -8.29 11.15
CA GLU A 304 -5.76 -8.34 10.96
C GLU A 304 -6.48 -8.52 12.30
N GLY A 305 -6.86 -7.41 12.93
CA GLY A 305 -7.50 -7.45 14.25
C GLY A 305 -6.61 -8.15 15.28
N ASP A 306 -7.15 -9.15 15.98
CA ASP A 306 -6.40 -9.97 16.95
C ASP A 306 -5.76 -11.22 16.31
N SER A 307 -5.72 -11.30 14.97
CA SER A 307 -5.11 -12.40 14.24
C SER A 307 -3.60 -12.44 14.42
N LYS A 308 -3.02 -13.65 14.30
CA LYS A 308 -1.57 -13.85 14.16
C LYS A 308 -1.05 -13.47 12.77
N MET A 309 -1.95 -13.27 11.82
CA MET A 309 -1.65 -12.89 10.44
C MET A 309 -1.92 -11.41 10.22
N GLY A 310 -1.32 -10.89 9.16
CA GLY A 310 -1.47 -9.52 8.72
C GLY A 310 -1.23 -9.39 7.23
N TYR A 311 -1.31 -8.17 6.71
CA TYR A 311 -1.13 -7.90 5.29
C TYR A 311 -0.16 -6.73 5.10
N LEU A 312 0.50 -6.72 3.95
CA LEU A 312 1.30 -5.58 3.53
C LEU A 312 0.39 -4.45 3.06
N THR A 313 0.74 -3.22 3.39
CA THR A 313 0.01 -2.02 2.97
C THR A 313 0.97 -0.90 2.59
N ALA A 314 0.54 -0.06 1.67
CA ALA A 314 1.26 1.14 1.28
C ALA A 314 0.29 2.18 0.69
N PRO A 315 0.62 3.48 0.81
CA PRO A 315 -0.03 4.52 0.04
C PRO A 315 -0.03 4.24 -1.47
N TYR A 316 -1.05 4.73 -2.17
CA TYR A 316 -1.25 4.46 -3.59
C TYR A 316 -0.04 4.84 -4.45
N ILE A 317 0.62 5.97 -4.16
CA ILE A 317 1.81 6.42 -4.92
C ILE A 317 2.95 5.38 -4.90
N TRP A 318 3.15 4.68 -3.77
CA TRP A 318 4.17 3.65 -3.66
C TRP A 318 3.76 2.37 -4.37
N VAL A 319 2.48 2.00 -4.31
CA VAL A 319 1.93 0.90 -5.11
C VAL A 319 2.18 1.17 -6.59
N TRP A 320 1.91 2.38 -7.06
CA TRP A 320 2.16 2.78 -8.44
C TRP A 320 3.65 2.72 -8.82
N ILE A 321 4.56 3.14 -7.94
CA ILE A 321 6.00 3.00 -8.17
C ILE A 321 6.40 1.52 -8.29
N LEU A 322 5.88 0.66 -7.42
CA LEU A 322 6.18 -0.78 -7.43
C LEU A 322 5.65 -1.49 -8.68
N THR A 323 4.48 -1.09 -9.18
CA THR A 323 3.83 -1.77 -10.32
C THR A 323 4.30 -1.26 -11.68
N GLU A 324 4.91 -0.08 -11.75
CA GLU A 324 5.42 0.52 -12.99
C GLU A 324 6.96 0.70 -13.02
N SER A 325 7.72 -0.09 -12.25
CA SER A 325 9.18 -0.01 -12.28
C SER A 325 9.74 -0.23 -13.70
N SER A 326 10.80 0.52 -14.02
CA SER A 326 11.32 0.86 -15.36
C SER A 326 11.79 -0.29 -16.24
N ASP A 327 11.81 -1.53 -15.74
CA ASP A 327 12.64 -2.59 -16.33
C ASP A 327 11.89 -3.38 -17.42
N GLY A 328 10.83 -2.80 -17.99
CA GLY A 328 10.06 -3.33 -19.13
C GLY A 328 9.25 -4.61 -18.85
N CYS A 329 9.50 -5.28 -17.72
CA CYS A 329 8.81 -6.50 -17.34
C CYS A 329 7.57 -6.14 -16.52
N LYS A 330 6.49 -5.65 -17.14
CA LYS A 330 5.21 -5.44 -16.45
C LYS A 330 4.63 -6.78 -15.98
N ASP A 331 4.01 -6.85 -14.80
CA ASP A 331 3.22 -8.03 -14.43
C ASP A 331 2.13 -8.22 -15.52
N PRO A 332 1.97 -9.41 -16.13
CA PRO A 332 1.05 -9.61 -17.24
C PRO A 332 -0.40 -9.20 -16.92
N VAL A 333 -0.82 -9.33 -15.66
CA VAL A 333 -2.18 -8.98 -15.20
C VAL A 333 -2.30 -7.47 -14.96
N LEU A 334 -1.25 -6.84 -14.40
CA LEU A 334 -1.26 -5.40 -14.10
C LEU A 334 -0.84 -4.52 -15.27
N ARG A 335 -0.27 -5.09 -16.34
CA ARG A 335 0.21 -4.34 -17.52
C ARG A 335 -0.84 -3.40 -18.09
N ASP A 336 -2.09 -3.86 -18.09
CA ASP A 336 -3.22 -3.20 -18.75
C ASP A 336 -4.08 -2.40 -17.74
N TRP A 337 -3.64 -2.30 -16.47
CA TRP A 337 -4.30 -1.48 -15.44
C TRP A 337 -3.84 -0.02 -15.53
N CYS A 338 -4.80 0.90 -15.45
CA CYS A 338 -4.49 2.33 -15.41
C CYS A 338 -4.21 2.77 -13.96
N PHE A 339 -2.97 3.16 -13.67
CA PHE A 339 -2.59 3.75 -12.39
C PHE A 339 -2.57 5.29 -12.39
N CYS A 340 -2.79 5.91 -13.56
CA CYS A 340 -2.74 7.37 -13.76
C CYS A 340 -4.05 7.86 -14.37
N ASP A 341 -5.06 8.07 -13.53
CA ASP A 341 -6.44 8.44 -13.86
C ASP A 341 -6.86 9.74 -13.12
N TYR A 342 -5.91 10.56 -12.66
CA TYR A 342 -6.20 11.75 -11.86
C TYR A 342 -6.99 12.82 -12.62
N GLU A 343 -6.78 12.94 -13.93
CA GLU A 343 -7.60 13.80 -14.78
C GLU A 343 -9.09 13.40 -14.77
N ASP A 344 -9.37 12.11 -14.66
CA ASP A 344 -10.73 11.58 -14.55
C ASP A 344 -11.40 12.11 -13.28
N HIS A 345 -10.66 12.17 -12.17
CA HIS A 345 -11.14 12.70 -10.88
C HIS A 345 -11.26 14.22 -10.82
N LYS A 346 -10.47 14.96 -11.61
CA LYS A 346 -10.50 16.44 -11.67
C LYS A 346 -11.81 16.98 -12.26
N SER A 347 -12.43 16.21 -13.16
CA SER A 347 -13.66 16.58 -13.86
C SER A 347 -14.93 16.44 -12.99
N LYS A 348 -15.11 17.32 -11.99
CA LYS A 348 -16.29 17.35 -11.08
C LYS A 348 -17.68 17.46 -11.76
N LYS A 349 -17.79 17.59 -13.09
CA LYS A 349 -19.04 17.92 -13.81
C LYS A 349 -19.58 16.86 -14.76
N ASN A 350 -18.88 15.76 -14.89
CA ASN A 350 -19.15 14.55 -15.65
C ASN A 350 -17.78 13.90 -15.71
N PRO A 351 -17.63 12.60 -15.49
CA PRO A 351 -16.36 11.94 -15.74
C PRO A 351 -16.00 12.22 -17.21
N SER A 352 -15.09 13.17 -17.44
CA SER A 352 -14.53 13.52 -18.75
C SER A 352 -13.38 12.57 -19.10
N SER A 353 -13.54 11.34 -18.64
CA SER A 353 -12.84 10.17 -19.12
C SER A 353 -13.91 9.12 -19.41
N PRO A 354 -13.69 8.25 -20.39
CA PRO A 354 -14.75 7.62 -21.13
C PRO A 354 -15.52 6.65 -20.27
N GLY A 355 -16.74 7.05 -19.96
CA GLY A 355 -17.84 6.18 -19.55
C GLY A 355 -17.88 4.77 -20.17
N SER A 356 -17.47 4.41 -21.42
CA SER A 356 -18.02 3.23 -22.20
C SER A 356 -17.34 1.97 -21.86
N GLN A 357 -16.55 2.06 -20.83
CA GLN A 357 -15.91 0.92 -20.31
C GLN A 357 -16.15 0.83 -18.82
N LEU A 358 -16.84 1.73 -18.10
CA LEU A 358 -16.77 1.66 -16.63
C LEU A 358 -17.50 0.45 -16.00
N TRP A 359 -18.65 0.01 -16.51
CA TRP A 359 -19.26 -1.24 -16.02
C TRP A 359 -18.53 -2.50 -16.50
N GLN A 360 -18.25 -2.64 -17.80
CA GLN A 360 -17.42 -3.74 -18.33
C GLN A 360 -15.98 -3.70 -17.77
N ARG A 361 -15.47 -2.54 -17.33
CA ARG A 361 -14.23 -2.37 -16.55
C ARG A 361 -14.43 -2.84 -15.14
N PHE A 362 -15.60 -2.70 -14.52
CA PHE A 362 -15.84 -3.32 -13.23
C PHE A 362 -15.85 -4.84 -13.36
N GLU A 363 -16.53 -5.42 -14.36
CA GLU A 363 -16.52 -6.87 -14.60
C GLU A 363 -15.10 -7.38 -14.91
N HIS A 364 -14.40 -6.68 -15.81
CA HIS A 364 -12.99 -6.93 -16.13
C HIS A 364 -12.07 -6.72 -14.93
N PHE A 365 -12.29 -5.67 -14.14
CA PHE A 365 -11.51 -5.35 -12.95
C PHE A 365 -11.67 -6.45 -11.93
N VAL A 366 -12.90 -6.86 -11.59
CA VAL A 366 -13.12 -7.91 -10.59
C VAL A 366 -12.57 -9.25 -11.08
N ALA A 367 -12.78 -9.60 -12.35
CA ALA A 367 -12.23 -10.83 -12.93
C ALA A 367 -10.70 -10.81 -12.98
N SER A 368 -10.08 -9.70 -13.41
CA SER A 368 -8.61 -9.54 -13.40
C SER A 368 -8.04 -9.46 -11.98
N PHE A 369 -8.79 -8.91 -11.01
CA PHE A 369 -8.45 -8.90 -9.58
C PHE A 369 -8.45 -10.32 -9.02
N ARG A 370 -9.42 -11.16 -9.44
CA ARG A 370 -9.41 -12.59 -9.13
C ARG A 370 -8.22 -13.32 -9.75
N SER A 371 -7.85 -12.99 -10.98
CA SER A 371 -6.61 -13.49 -11.60
C SER A 371 -5.36 -13.02 -10.85
N LEU A 372 -5.36 -11.80 -10.31
CA LEU A 372 -4.29 -11.28 -9.47
C LEU A 372 -4.14 -12.10 -8.18
N LYS A 373 -5.25 -12.34 -7.48
CA LYS A 373 -5.30 -13.15 -6.25
C LYS A 373 -4.78 -14.58 -6.49
N SER A 374 -5.07 -15.19 -7.64
CA SER A 374 -4.54 -16.52 -7.99
C SER A 374 -3.00 -16.59 -8.02
N ARG A 375 -2.34 -15.47 -8.36
CA ARG A 375 -0.88 -15.38 -8.51
C ARG A 375 -0.16 -15.02 -7.19
N ASN A 376 -0.90 -14.82 -6.10
CA ASN A 376 -0.33 -14.70 -4.77
C ASN A 376 0.12 -16.06 -4.21
N PHE A 377 -0.45 -17.14 -4.72
CA PHE A 377 -0.13 -18.52 -4.36
C PHE A 377 0.70 -19.19 -5.47
N ASN A 378 1.34 -20.31 -5.16
CA ASN A 378 2.02 -21.10 -6.18
C ASN A 378 1.01 -21.74 -7.13
N ASP A 379 1.43 -21.96 -8.37
CA ASP A 379 0.64 -22.77 -9.30
C ASP A 379 0.58 -24.22 -8.78
N LYS A 380 -0.61 -24.82 -8.84
CA LYS A 380 -0.95 -26.15 -8.31
C LYS A 380 -0.89 -26.27 -6.79
N GLU A 381 -0.88 -25.16 -6.07
CA GLU A 381 -0.97 -25.15 -4.61
C GLU A 381 -2.41 -25.42 -4.15
N MET A 382 -2.59 -26.29 -3.15
CA MET A 382 -3.90 -26.44 -2.51
C MET A 382 -4.21 -25.20 -1.67
N THR A 383 -5.33 -24.55 -1.93
CA THR A 383 -5.78 -23.34 -1.20
C THR A 383 -7.27 -23.43 -0.86
N THR A 384 -7.80 -22.41 -0.19
CA THR A 384 -9.21 -22.28 0.18
C THR A 384 -9.87 -21.04 -0.43
N MET A 385 -11.19 -21.04 -0.49
CA MET A 385 -11.97 -19.85 -0.86
C MET A 385 -11.76 -18.70 0.11
N SER A 386 -11.62 -18.98 1.40
CA SER A 386 -11.30 -17.97 2.43
C SER A 386 -9.95 -17.29 2.19
N ALA A 387 -8.93 -18.04 1.80
CA ALA A 387 -7.61 -17.49 1.50
C ALA A 387 -7.63 -16.62 0.23
N ILE A 388 -8.23 -17.12 -0.86
CA ILE A 388 -8.31 -16.40 -2.14
C ILE A 388 -9.19 -15.16 -2.02
N HIS A 389 -10.39 -15.28 -1.45
CA HIS A 389 -11.36 -14.19 -1.30
C HIS A 389 -11.25 -13.48 0.06
N THR A 390 -10.03 -13.41 0.61
CA THR A 390 -9.73 -12.57 1.79
C THR A 390 -10.39 -11.19 1.63
N GLY A 391 -11.13 -10.77 2.67
CA GLY A 391 -11.88 -9.52 2.72
C GLY A 391 -13.37 -9.62 2.34
N ALA A 392 -13.83 -10.74 1.77
CA ALA A 392 -15.24 -10.99 1.46
C ALA A 392 -15.99 -11.59 2.66
N TYR A 393 -17.31 -11.44 2.69
CA TYR A 393 -18.18 -12.24 3.56
C TYR A 393 -18.43 -13.58 2.89
N LEU A 394 -18.13 -14.69 3.56
CA LEU A 394 -18.20 -16.02 2.96
C LEU A 394 -18.99 -16.99 3.85
N ASN A 395 -19.75 -17.88 3.22
CA ASN A 395 -20.21 -19.14 3.78
C ASN A 395 -19.72 -20.28 2.87
N GLY A 396 -19.03 -21.27 3.44
CA GLY A 396 -18.29 -22.29 2.66
C GLY A 396 -16.85 -21.91 2.31
N GLY A 397 -16.26 -20.94 3.02
CA GLY A 397 -14.87 -20.48 2.79
C GLY A 397 -13.80 -21.58 2.88
N GLU A 398 -14.09 -22.68 3.57
CA GLU A 398 -13.19 -23.83 3.75
C GLU A 398 -13.11 -24.76 2.53
N LEU A 399 -13.87 -24.50 1.46
CA LEU A 399 -13.80 -25.24 0.21
C LEU A 399 -12.35 -25.22 -0.33
N ARG A 400 -11.74 -26.41 -0.42
CA ARG A 400 -10.36 -26.59 -0.88
C ARG A 400 -10.30 -26.91 -2.36
N PHE A 401 -9.36 -26.28 -3.07
CA PHE A 401 -9.13 -26.53 -4.49
C PHE A 401 -7.65 -26.34 -4.84
N VAL A 402 -7.25 -26.91 -5.98
CA VAL A 402 -5.93 -26.69 -6.58
C VAL A 402 -5.93 -25.33 -7.27
N ASN A 403 -5.17 -24.37 -6.73
CA ASN A 403 -4.99 -23.07 -7.35
C ASN A 403 -4.20 -23.20 -8.65
N HIS A 404 -4.67 -22.50 -9.67
CA HIS A 404 -3.89 -22.27 -10.88
C HIS A 404 -3.73 -20.78 -11.11
N HIS A 405 -2.60 -20.37 -11.71
CA HIS A 405 -2.45 -19.00 -12.18
C HIS A 405 -3.44 -18.75 -13.32
N LEU A 406 -4.34 -17.80 -13.12
CA LEU A 406 -5.43 -17.56 -14.06
C LEU A 406 -5.01 -16.62 -15.19
N ASP A 407 -5.44 -16.96 -16.38
CA ASP A 407 -5.50 -16.11 -17.56
C ASP A 407 -6.94 -15.63 -17.78
N LEU A 408 -7.08 -14.40 -18.25
CA LEU A 408 -8.39 -13.77 -18.46
C LEU A 408 -8.84 -13.97 -19.90
N GLU A 409 -10.07 -14.42 -20.09
CA GLU A 409 -10.68 -14.66 -21.39
C GLU A 409 -12.08 -14.06 -21.47
N TYR A 410 -12.55 -13.80 -22.69
CA TYR A 410 -13.88 -13.24 -22.96
C TYR A 410 -14.68 -14.20 -23.81
N ALA A 411 -15.83 -14.66 -23.32
CA ALA A 411 -16.70 -15.53 -24.08
C ALA A 411 -17.29 -14.79 -25.29
N ARG A 412 -17.29 -15.45 -26.46
CA ARG A 412 -17.90 -14.93 -27.68
C ARG A 412 -19.43 -14.96 -27.64
N HIS A 413 -19.98 -15.89 -26.85
CA HIS A 413 -21.41 -16.15 -26.72
C HIS A 413 -21.85 -16.06 -25.26
N HIS A 414 -23.16 -16.13 -25.03
CA HIS A 414 -23.69 -16.27 -23.68
C HIS A 414 -23.47 -17.71 -23.23
N GLU A 415 -22.66 -17.90 -22.22
CA GLU A 415 -22.29 -19.21 -21.71
C GLU A 415 -23.04 -19.51 -20.42
N ASP A 416 -23.55 -20.73 -20.33
CA ASP A 416 -24.16 -21.24 -19.11
C ASP A 416 -23.09 -21.46 -18.04
N THR A 417 -23.24 -20.77 -16.92
CA THR A 417 -22.28 -20.79 -15.80
C THR A 417 -22.64 -21.80 -14.73
N ASN A 418 -23.81 -22.45 -14.81
CA ASN A 418 -24.21 -23.50 -13.90
C ASN A 418 -23.49 -24.79 -14.27
N SER A 419 -22.64 -25.27 -13.35
CA SER A 419 -21.85 -26.46 -13.64
C SER A 419 -22.71 -27.72 -13.80
N GLU A 420 -23.87 -27.86 -13.15
CA GLU A 420 -24.74 -29.06 -13.24
C GLU A 420 -25.25 -29.33 -14.66
N HIS A 421 -25.28 -28.32 -15.53
CA HIS A 421 -25.75 -28.47 -16.90
C HIS A 421 -24.71 -29.12 -17.83
N TYR A 422 -23.49 -29.42 -17.35
CA TYR A 422 -22.48 -30.08 -18.15
C TYR A 422 -21.51 -30.94 -17.34
N THR A 423 -21.22 -32.14 -17.87
CA THR A 423 -20.29 -33.14 -17.31
C THR A 423 -19.04 -33.27 -18.16
N GLY A 424 -17.86 -33.37 -17.55
CA GLY A 424 -16.59 -33.47 -18.26
C GLY A 424 -16.09 -32.13 -18.82
N SER A 425 -15.34 -32.18 -19.93
CA SER A 425 -14.75 -31.00 -20.59
C SER A 425 -15.80 -29.99 -21.01
N ARG A 426 -15.48 -28.70 -20.86
CA ARG A 426 -16.34 -27.59 -21.26
C ARG A 426 -15.53 -26.60 -22.07
N TYR A 427 -15.62 -26.74 -23.39
CA TYR A 427 -14.94 -25.84 -24.32
C TYR A 427 -15.75 -24.57 -24.55
N ILE A 428 -15.12 -23.41 -24.37
CA ILE A 428 -15.69 -22.09 -24.59
C ILE A 428 -14.97 -21.41 -25.74
N GLN A 429 -15.73 -20.90 -26.70
CA GLN A 429 -15.21 -20.06 -27.77
C GLN A 429 -15.03 -18.64 -27.24
N CYS A 430 -13.78 -18.16 -27.25
CA CYS A 430 -13.41 -16.85 -26.74
C CYS A 430 -13.17 -15.84 -27.88
N GLU A 431 -13.11 -14.55 -27.54
CA GLU A 431 -12.66 -13.52 -28.48
C GLU A 431 -11.26 -13.87 -29.04
N GLY A 432 -11.02 -13.58 -30.33
CA GLY A 432 -9.75 -13.92 -30.99
C GLY A 432 -9.66 -15.36 -31.51
N ASP A 433 -10.79 -16.05 -31.64
CA ASP A 433 -10.92 -17.43 -32.16
C ASP A 433 -10.13 -18.47 -31.36
N ARG A 434 -9.85 -18.17 -30.08
CA ARG A 434 -9.28 -19.12 -29.12
C ARG A 434 -10.39 -19.97 -28.51
N THR A 435 -10.14 -21.27 -28.37
CA THR A 435 -11.00 -22.18 -27.60
C THR A 435 -10.29 -22.59 -26.32
N VAL A 436 -10.97 -22.51 -25.18
CA VAL A 436 -10.41 -22.86 -23.86
C VAL A 436 -11.30 -23.88 -23.15
N ASP A 437 -10.72 -24.80 -22.38
CA ASP A 437 -11.47 -25.72 -21.52
C ASP A 437 -11.57 -25.15 -20.10
N VAL A 438 -12.79 -24.90 -19.63
CA VAL A 438 -13.07 -24.39 -18.27
C VAL A 438 -12.51 -25.33 -17.20
N ARG A 439 -12.49 -26.64 -17.48
CA ARG A 439 -12.06 -27.66 -16.51
C ARG A 439 -10.56 -27.73 -16.31
N GLU A 440 -9.77 -27.03 -17.13
CA GLU A 440 -8.34 -26.83 -16.84
C GLU A 440 -8.14 -25.99 -15.56
N GLY A 441 -9.14 -25.20 -15.15
CA GLY A 441 -9.08 -24.35 -13.96
C GLY A 441 -8.10 -23.17 -14.08
N ARG A 442 -7.60 -22.89 -15.29
CA ARG A 442 -6.60 -21.85 -15.58
C ARG A 442 -7.18 -20.58 -16.20
N TYR A 443 -8.49 -20.56 -16.47
CA TYR A 443 -9.13 -19.45 -17.16
C TYR A 443 -10.21 -18.83 -16.29
N CYS A 444 -10.15 -17.52 -16.08
CA CYS A 444 -11.27 -16.72 -15.61
C CYS A 444 -11.96 -16.15 -16.85
N ILE A 445 -13.20 -16.55 -17.08
CA ILE A 445 -13.93 -16.22 -18.30
C ILE A 445 -14.98 -15.17 -17.97
N ILE A 446 -14.91 -14.02 -18.61
CA ILE A 446 -15.95 -12.99 -18.59
C ILE A 446 -17.01 -13.38 -19.62
N ASN A 447 -18.26 -13.44 -19.20
CA ASN A 447 -19.38 -13.85 -20.03
C ASN A 447 -19.80 -12.74 -21.01
N GLY A 448 -20.60 -13.10 -22.02
CA GLY A 448 -21.15 -12.12 -22.94
C GLY A 448 -22.08 -11.11 -22.26
N THR A 449 -22.02 -9.85 -22.69
CA THR A 449 -22.85 -8.77 -22.12
C THR A 449 -24.33 -9.10 -22.20
N SER A 450 -25.06 -8.91 -21.10
CA SER A 450 -26.50 -9.25 -20.95
C SER A 450 -26.80 -10.76 -20.93
N ALA A 451 -25.81 -11.60 -20.63
CA ALA A 451 -26.06 -13.02 -20.39
C ALA A 451 -27.11 -13.22 -19.29
N PRO A 452 -28.03 -14.20 -19.44
CA PRO A 452 -28.95 -14.58 -18.39
C PRO A 452 -28.29 -15.46 -17.32
N TYR A 453 -26.96 -15.47 -17.24
CA TYR A 453 -26.16 -16.31 -16.33
C TYR A 453 -25.18 -15.42 -15.54
N GLY A 454 -24.16 -16.02 -14.92
CA GLY A 454 -23.08 -15.31 -14.24
C GLY A 454 -22.27 -14.42 -15.19
N ASP A 455 -21.79 -13.29 -14.66
CA ASP A 455 -21.03 -12.30 -15.44
C ASP A 455 -19.57 -12.74 -15.65
N ALA A 456 -19.02 -13.54 -14.74
CA ALA A 456 -17.76 -14.25 -14.95
C ALA A 456 -17.76 -15.59 -14.24
N PHE A 457 -16.93 -16.53 -14.69
CA PHE A 457 -16.83 -17.85 -14.07
C PHE A 457 -15.49 -18.54 -14.36
N LEU A 458 -15.16 -19.53 -13.54
CA LEU A 458 -14.05 -20.46 -13.77
C LEU A 458 -14.36 -21.84 -13.19
N GLY A 459 -13.68 -22.88 -13.69
CA GLY A 459 -13.76 -24.22 -13.13
C GLY A 459 -12.87 -24.37 -11.90
N LEU A 460 -13.37 -25.00 -10.85
CA LEU A 460 -12.59 -25.30 -9.65
C LEU A 460 -12.08 -26.73 -9.70
N ASN A 461 -10.76 -26.90 -9.58
CA ASN A 461 -10.15 -28.22 -9.53
C ASN A 461 -10.16 -28.74 -8.08
N ILE A 462 -11.19 -29.51 -7.72
CA ILE A 462 -11.32 -30.13 -6.40
C ILE A 462 -10.96 -31.63 -6.41
N ASN A 463 -10.28 -32.11 -7.46
CA ASN A 463 -9.95 -33.53 -7.69
C ASN A 463 -11.18 -34.46 -7.63
N SER A 464 -12.34 -33.99 -8.09
CA SER A 464 -13.59 -34.76 -8.20
C SER A 464 -13.96 -34.97 -9.67
N HIS A 465 -14.78 -36.00 -9.95
CA HIS A 465 -15.36 -36.19 -11.28
C HIS A 465 -16.29 -35.04 -11.70
N ASP A 466 -16.94 -34.40 -10.72
CA ASP A 466 -17.90 -33.30 -10.92
C ASP A 466 -17.39 -32.01 -10.27
N ASN A 467 -16.33 -31.44 -10.86
CA ASN A 467 -15.76 -30.18 -10.43
C ASN A 467 -16.81 -29.04 -10.48
N PRO A 468 -17.01 -28.26 -9.40
CA PRO A 468 -17.90 -27.10 -9.41
C PRO A 468 -17.25 -25.92 -10.13
N ASN A 469 -18.02 -24.87 -10.36
CA ASN A 469 -17.51 -23.59 -10.82
C ASN A 469 -17.45 -22.58 -9.66
N GLU A 470 -16.53 -21.62 -9.77
CA GLU A 470 -16.63 -20.33 -9.10
C GLU A 470 -17.36 -19.39 -10.06
N VAL A 471 -18.51 -18.84 -9.64
CA VAL A 471 -19.38 -18.01 -10.47
C VAL A 471 -19.51 -16.64 -9.83
N HIS A 472 -19.25 -15.61 -10.61
CA HIS A 472 -19.35 -14.23 -10.18
C HIS A 472 -20.56 -13.55 -10.78
N GLN A 473 -21.26 -12.79 -9.95
CA GLN A 473 -22.26 -11.83 -10.38
C GLN A 473 -21.86 -10.43 -9.92
N TYR A 474 -21.94 -9.47 -10.82
CA TYR A 474 -21.64 -8.07 -10.59
C TYR A 474 -22.94 -7.29 -10.69
N LYS A 475 -23.27 -6.49 -9.68
CA LYS A 475 -24.54 -5.77 -9.66
C LYS A 475 -24.44 -4.38 -9.07
N LYS A 476 -24.89 -3.41 -9.87
CA LYS A 476 -25.19 -2.06 -9.43
C LYS A 476 -26.67 -1.95 -9.08
N TRP A 477 -26.99 -1.83 -7.80
CA TRP A 477 -28.36 -1.53 -7.39
C TRP A 477 -28.56 -0.03 -7.15
N THR A 478 -29.74 0.45 -7.51
CA THR A 478 -30.21 1.82 -7.23
C THR A 478 -31.01 1.92 -5.93
N LYS A 479 -31.37 0.77 -5.32
CA LYS A 479 -32.04 0.70 -4.02
C LYS A 479 -31.01 0.82 -2.91
N ASN A 480 -31.36 1.46 -1.79
CA ASN A 480 -30.42 1.74 -0.70
C ASN A 480 -29.91 0.49 0.06
N THR A 481 -30.62 -0.63 -0.04
CA THR A 481 -30.24 -1.89 0.64
C THR A 481 -30.73 -3.10 -0.15
N LEU A 482 -29.87 -4.12 -0.24
CA LEU A 482 -30.22 -5.44 -0.78
C LEU A 482 -30.66 -6.38 0.35
N ASN A 483 -31.67 -7.22 0.07
CA ASN A 483 -32.17 -8.26 0.99
C ASN A 483 -31.80 -9.66 0.49
N GLY A 484 -31.90 -10.66 1.37
CA GLY A 484 -31.52 -12.04 1.06
C GLY A 484 -32.24 -12.65 -0.15
N SER A 485 -33.51 -12.28 -0.40
CA SER A 485 -34.25 -12.77 -1.57
C SER A 485 -33.61 -12.35 -2.90
N ASN A 486 -33.10 -11.12 -3.00
CA ASN A 486 -32.42 -10.68 -4.22
C ASN A 486 -31.11 -11.44 -4.44
N PHE A 487 -30.38 -11.75 -3.36
CA PHE A 487 -29.16 -12.57 -3.44
C PHE A 487 -29.48 -13.96 -3.97
N ILE A 488 -30.50 -14.62 -3.40
CA ILE A 488 -30.92 -15.97 -3.79
C ILE A 488 -31.33 -15.99 -5.26
N ASN A 489 -32.12 -15.01 -5.72
CA ASN A 489 -32.54 -14.93 -7.12
C ASN A 489 -31.35 -14.81 -8.09
N GLU A 490 -30.34 -14.00 -7.77
CA GLU A 490 -29.14 -13.89 -8.60
C GLU A 490 -28.29 -15.17 -8.56
N ARG A 491 -28.23 -15.85 -7.41
CA ARG A 491 -27.55 -17.14 -7.27
C ARG A 491 -28.21 -18.23 -8.11
N GLU A 492 -29.53 -18.40 -7.99
CA GLU A 492 -30.30 -19.44 -8.70
C GLU A 492 -30.29 -19.25 -10.22
N LYS A 493 -30.21 -17.99 -10.67
CA LYS A 493 -30.06 -17.65 -12.09
C LYS A 493 -28.70 -18.09 -12.65
N SER A 494 -27.64 -18.00 -11.85
CA SER A 494 -26.26 -18.03 -12.35
C SER A 494 -25.50 -19.29 -11.98
N SER A 495 -25.91 -20.01 -10.93
CA SER A 495 -25.12 -21.08 -10.33
C SER A 495 -26.00 -22.13 -9.69
N SER A 496 -25.50 -23.36 -9.62
CA SER A 496 -26.13 -24.44 -8.85
C SER A 496 -25.76 -24.41 -7.38
N SER A 497 -26.34 -25.31 -6.57
CA SER A 497 -25.95 -25.48 -5.17
C SER A 497 -24.53 -26.02 -4.96
N ARG A 498 -23.95 -26.69 -5.97
CA ARG A 498 -22.56 -27.20 -5.90
C ARG A 498 -21.52 -26.14 -6.24
N ASP A 499 -21.92 -25.10 -6.98
CA ASP A 499 -21.05 -24.00 -7.38
C ASP A 499 -20.75 -23.06 -6.20
N PHE A 500 -19.59 -22.40 -6.28
CA PHE A 500 -19.25 -21.32 -5.37
C PHE A 500 -19.65 -19.98 -5.97
N PHE A 501 -20.68 -19.33 -5.42
CA PHE A 501 -21.25 -18.09 -5.97
C PHE A 501 -20.74 -16.85 -5.24
N LEU A 502 -20.17 -15.87 -5.94
CA LEU A 502 -19.84 -14.56 -5.38
C LEU A 502 -20.68 -13.45 -6.00
N LEU A 503 -21.29 -12.64 -5.14
CA LEU A 503 -21.94 -11.40 -5.54
C LEU A 503 -21.07 -10.18 -5.18
N PHE A 504 -20.80 -9.33 -6.17
CA PHE A 504 -20.15 -8.04 -5.98
C PHE A 504 -21.14 -6.90 -6.20
N THR A 505 -21.16 -5.95 -5.28
CA THR A 505 -22.10 -4.83 -5.37
C THR A 505 -21.63 -3.53 -4.74
N THR A 506 -22.12 -2.41 -5.27
CA THR A 506 -21.92 -1.04 -4.77
C THR A 506 -22.80 -0.68 -3.59
N THR A 507 -23.85 -1.45 -3.32
CA THR A 507 -24.86 -1.12 -2.31
C THR A 507 -24.59 -1.90 -1.03
N LYS A 508 -24.79 -1.26 0.12
CA LYS A 508 -24.72 -1.95 1.41
C LYS A 508 -25.84 -3.00 1.49
N VAL A 509 -25.51 -4.19 1.95
CA VAL A 509 -26.46 -5.29 2.06
C VAL A 509 -26.95 -5.43 3.50
N ASN A 510 -28.23 -5.78 3.70
CA ASN A 510 -28.75 -6.08 5.03
C ASN A 510 -28.16 -7.39 5.55
N ASN A 511 -28.02 -7.53 6.87
CA ASN A 511 -27.59 -8.81 7.45
C ASN A 511 -28.61 -9.90 7.11
N PHE A 512 -28.15 -10.91 6.38
CA PHE A 512 -28.84 -12.18 6.16
C PHE A 512 -27.81 -13.31 6.15
N GLU A 513 -28.27 -14.54 6.38
CA GLU A 513 -27.40 -15.72 6.32
C GLU A 513 -27.12 -16.07 4.86
N LEU A 514 -25.84 -16.01 4.46
CA LEU A 514 -25.42 -16.42 3.12
C LEU A 514 -25.71 -17.93 2.94
N PRO A 515 -26.26 -18.36 1.81
CA PRO A 515 -26.34 -19.79 1.48
C PRO A 515 -24.96 -20.45 1.49
N GLU A 516 -24.91 -21.78 1.60
CA GLU A 516 -23.65 -22.52 1.48
C GLU A 516 -22.98 -22.25 0.12
N ASN A 517 -21.64 -22.32 0.10
CA ASN A 517 -20.79 -22.02 -1.06
C ASN A 517 -21.12 -20.67 -1.69
N SER A 518 -21.25 -19.63 -0.86
CA SER A 518 -21.60 -18.30 -1.31
C SER A 518 -20.75 -17.22 -0.66
N GLY A 519 -20.51 -16.14 -1.40
CA GLY A 519 -19.74 -14.99 -0.97
C GLY A 519 -20.38 -13.67 -1.36
N LEU A 520 -20.07 -12.61 -0.59
CA LEU A 520 -20.56 -11.26 -0.80
C LEU A 520 -19.45 -10.23 -0.60
N VAL A 521 -19.31 -9.36 -1.59
CA VAL A 521 -18.45 -8.17 -1.56
C VAL A 521 -19.32 -6.94 -1.79
N ASP A 522 -19.55 -6.16 -0.73
CA ASP A 522 -20.42 -4.99 -0.73
C ASP A 522 -19.67 -3.73 -0.28
N SER A 523 -20.28 -2.56 -0.41
CA SER A 523 -19.60 -1.29 -0.08
C SER A 523 -19.01 -1.21 1.33
N SER A 524 -19.46 -2.05 2.27
CA SER A 524 -18.92 -2.08 3.64
C SER A 524 -17.60 -2.85 3.77
N ASN A 525 -17.33 -3.83 2.90
CA ASN A 525 -16.11 -4.65 2.95
C ASN A 525 -15.15 -4.41 1.76
N TRP A 526 -15.47 -3.50 0.85
CA TRP A 526 -14.62 -3.18 -0.30
C TRP A 526 -13.19 -2.77 0.04
N ARG A 527 -12.98 -2.00 1.12
CA ARG A 527 -11.63 -1.64 1.54
C ARG A 527 -10.82 -2.88 1.95
N LYS A 528 -11.48 -3.88 2.55
CA LYS A 528 -10.85 -5.15 2.93
C LYS A 528 -10.61 -6.05 1.73
N TYR A 529 -11.47 -6.00 0.71
CA TYR A 529 -11.36 -6.87 -0.45
C TYR A 529 -10.44 -6.31 -1.56
N PHE A 530 -10.58 -5.02 -1.89
CA PHE A 530 -9.86 -4.34 -2.97
C PHE A 530 -8.67 -3.49 -2.50
N GLY A 531 -8.42 -3.41 -1.20
CA GLY A 531 -7.30 -2.65 -0.64
C GLY A 531 -7.26 -1.19 -1.10
N ALA A 532 -6.08 -0.75 -1.56
CA ALA A 532 -5.84 0.61 -2.05
C ALA A 532 -6.67 0.98 -3.30
N PHE A 533 -7.27 0.00 -3.99
CA PHE A 533 -8.13 0.24 -5.15
C PHE A 533 -9.61 0.40 -4.82
N ALA A 534 -10.04 0.28 -3.55
CA ALA A 534 -11.45 0.33 -3.20
C ALA A 534 -12.17 1.61 -3.69
N GLY A 535 -11.53 2.77 -3.62
CA GLY A 535 -12.08 4.02 -4.17
C GLY A 535 -12.21 4.02 -5.70
N ARG A 536 -11.22 3.44 -6.39
CA ARG A 536 -11.23 3.30 -7.87
C ARG A 536 -12.25 2.26 -8.33
N ALA A 537 -12.34 1.13 -7.63
CA ALA A 537 -13.41 0.14 -7.80
C ALA A 537 -14.80 0.80 -7.66
N PHE A 538 -14.94 1.82 -6.81
CA PHE A 538 -16.21 2.52 -6.58
C PHE A 538 -16.54 3.46 -7.70
N ALA A 539 -15.54 4.19 -8.18
CA ALA A 539 -15.67 4.96 -9.41
C ALA A 539 -16.07 4.05 -10.59
N TYR A 540 -15.40 2.90 -10.78
CA TYR A 540 -15.72 1.94 -11.84
C TYR A 540 -17.15 1.44 -11.76
N ALA A 541 -17.61 1.04 -10.58
CA ALA A 541 -18.96 0.51 -10.44
C ALA A 541 -20.06 1.61 -10.48
N ASN A 542 -19.74 2.87 -10.19
CA ASN A 542 -20.72 3.97 -10.20
C ASN A 542 -20.84 4.72 -11.52
N VAL A 543 -19.81 4.74 -12.36
CA VAL A 543 -19.92 5.34 -13.70
C VAL A 543 -20.42 4.27 -14.66
N GLY A 544 -21.56 4.51 -15.32
CA GLY A 544 -22.08 3.59 -16.34
C GLY A 544 -21.32 3.70 -17.67
N PRO A 545 -21.62 2.84 -18.66
CA PRO A 545 -21.11 2.96 -20.03
C PRO A 545 -21.21 4.43 -20.58
N LEU A 546 -20.27 4.87 -21.40
CA LEU A 546 -20.15 6.16 -22.09
C LEU A 546 -21.11 6.04 -23.22
N ASN A 547 -21.78 7.15 -23.34
CA ASN A 547 -22.69 7.31 -24.40
C ASN A 547 -21.92 7.58 -25.67
N ILE A 548 -22.01 6.67 -26.65
CA ILE A 548 -21.41 6.88 -27.97
C ILE A 548 -21.91 8.17 -28.62
N ASN A 549 -23.11 8.61 -28.27
CA ASN A 549 -23.74 9.83 -28.79
C ASN A 549 -23.23 11.12 -28.13
N THR A 550 -22.59 11.07 -26.96
CA THR A 550 -22.19 12.28 -26.22
C THR A 550 -20.72 12.34 -25.82
N ALA A 551 -19.99 11.23 -25.89
CA ALA A 551 -18.55 11.13 -25.62
C ALA A 551 -17.72 12.19 -26.35
N ASP A 552 -16.65 12.75 -25.79
CA ASP A 552 -15.73 13.53 -26.64
C ASP A 552 -14.76 12.64 -27.46
N LYS A 553 -13.93 13.24 -28.33
CA LYS A 553 -13.00 12.48 -29.19
C LYS A 553 -11.94 11.73 -28.36
N ARG A 554 -11.46 12.33 -27.27
CA ARG A 554 -10.46 11.70 -26.41
C ARG A 554 -11.09 10.51 -25.68
N ASP A 555 -12.32 10.67 -25.22
CA ASP A 555 -13.10 9.62 -24.59
C ASP A 555 -13.29 8.41 -25.53
N LEU A 556 -13.65 8.65 -26.79
CA LEU A 556 -13.84 7.55 -27.74
C LEU A 556 -12.54 6.76 -27.99
N GLN A 557 -11.39 7.43 -28.08
CA GLN A 557 -10.10 6.81 -28.41
C GLN A 557 -9.54 5.90 -27.31
N LEU A 558 -10.01 6.04 -26.08
CA LEU A 558 -9.60 5.19 -24.96
C LEU A 558 -10.33 3.84 -24.96
N VAL A 559 -11.34 3.66 -25.81
CA VAL A 559 -11.98 2.35 -26.00
C VAL A 559 -11.04 1.46 -26.80
N LYS A 560 -10.49 0.39 -26.20
CA LYS A 560 -9.64 -0.58 -26.91
C LYS A 560 -10.32 -1.04 -28.21
N GLY A 561 -9.65 -0.78 -29.33
CA GLY A 561 -10.19 -1.01 -30.68
C GLY A 561 -10.78 0.22 -31.36
N ILE A 562 -10.80 1.39 -30.71
CA ILE A 562 -11.15 2.68 -31.30
C ILE A 562 -9.89 3.55 -31.32
N GLY A 563 -9.17 3.53 -32.43
CA GLY A 563 -8.10 4.51 -32.67
C GLY A 563 -8.68 5.83 -33.20
N GLU A 564 -7.80 6.79 -33.49
CA GLU A 564 -8.19 8.11 -33.99
C GLU A 564 -9.17 8.05 -35.17
N THR A 565 -8.86 7.22 -36.17
CA THR A 565 -9.69 7.02 -37.36
C THR A 565 -11.10 6.55 -37.02
N ARG A 566 -11.23 5.63 -36.05
CA ARG A 566 -12.54 5.09 -35.65
C ARG A 566 -13.32 6.07 -34.79
N ALA A 567 -12.64 6.86 -33.96
CA ALA A 567 -13.27 7.93 -33.20
C ALA A 567 -13.85 9.01 -34.12
N ASP A 568 -13.13 9.38 -35.19
CA ASP A 568 -13.62 10.34 -36.18
C ASP A 568 -14.83 9.82 -36.97
N ILE A 569 -14.85 8.52 -37.28
CA ILE A 569 -16.04 7.87 -37.88
C ILE A 569 -17.23 7.99 -36.93
N ILE A 570 -17.07 7.66 -35.64
CA ILE A 570 -18.16 7.74 -34.64
C ILE A 570 -18.69 9.18 -34.54
N ILE A 571 -17.80 10.17 -34.43
CA ILE A 571 -18.19 11.58 -34.28
C ILE A 571 -18.89 12.09 -35.53
N SER A 572 -18.32 11.83 -36.71
CA SER A 572 -18.89 12.31 -37.96
C SER A 572 -20.26 11.69 -38.26
N THR A 573 -20.46 10.41 -37.93
CA THR A 573 -21.74 9.73 -38.09
C THR A 573 -22.77 10.20 -37.06
N ARG A 574 -22.42 10.26 -35.76
CA ARG A 574 -23.39 10.66 -34.73
C ARG A 574 -23.84 12.12 -34.83
N ASN A 575 -22.98 12.99 -35.36
CA ASN A 575 -23.31 14.39 -35.60
C ASN A 575 -24.39 14.55 -36.68
N LYS A 576 -24.53 13.57 -37.59
CA LYS A 576 -25.64 13.51 -38.55
C LYS A 576 -26.89 12.90 -37.91
N ARG A 577 -26.71 11.82 -37.14
CA ARG A 577 -27.80 11.12 -36.46
C ARG A 577 -27.27 10.32 -35.28
N LYS A 578 -27.90 10.45 -34.11
CA LYS A 578 -27.60 9.59 -32.95
C LYS A 578 -27.82 8.10 -33.28
N PHE A 579 -26.93 7.27 -32.76
CA PHE A 579 -27.04 5.82 -32.82
C PHE A 579 -28.07 5.34 -31.80
N LYS A 580 -28.89 4.36 -32.17
CA LYS A 580 -29.96 3.80 -31.32
C LYS A 580 -29.51 2.62 -30.48
N ASP A 581 -28.67 1.76 -31.06
CA ASP A 581 -28.20 0.52 -30.46
C ASP A 581 -26.91 0.02 -31.19
N PRO A 582 -26.25 -1.05 -30.70
CA PRO A 582 -25.04 -1.57 -31.34
C PRO A 582 -25.22 -2.00 -32.80
N ASP A 583 -26.38 -2.53 -33.17
CA ASP A 583 -26.67 -2.99 -34.53
C ASP A 583 -26.81 -1.79 -35.48
N ASP A 584 -27.51 -0.74 -35.03
CA ASP A 584 -27.64 0.54 -35.70
C ASP A 584 -26.28 1.20 -35.92
N ALA A 585 -25.42 1.25 -34.89
CA ALA A 585 -24.06 1.78 -35.05
C ALA A 585 -23.18 0.93 -35.96
N TYR A 586 -23.36 -0.39 -35.99
CA TYR A 586 -22.58 -1.26 -36.86
C TYR A 586 -22.93 -1.03 -38.32
N ALA A 587 -24.21 -0.83 -38.62
CA ALA A 587 -24.68 -0.48 -39.95
C ALA A 587 -24.20 0.92 -40.38
N GLU A 588 -24.40 1.94 -39.53
CA GLU A 588 -24.13 3.35 -39.84
C GLU A 588 -22.65 3.72 -39.85
N THR A 589 -21.80 2.93 -39.20
CA THR A 589 -20.33 3.05 -39.33
C THR A 589 -19.79 2.25 -40.52
N GLU A 590 -20.68 1.80 -41.43
CA GLU A 590 -20.36 0.98 -42.59
C GLU A 590 -19.55 -0.27 -42.23
N LYS A 591 -19.82 -0.85 -41.05
CA LYS A 591 -19.12 -2.03 -40.50
C LYS A 591 -17.61 -1.81 -40.29
N LYS A 592 -17.12 -0.56 -40.32
CA LYS A 592 -15.69 -0.22 -40.11
C LYS A 592 -15.26 -0.35 -38.65
N ILE A 593 -16.22 -0.43 -37.73
CA ILE A 593 -16.01 -0.65 -36.31
C ILE A 593 -16.58 -2.03 -35.96
N PRO A 594 -15.78 -2.94 -35.38
CA PRO A 594 -16.25 -4.27 -35.03
C PRO A 594 -17.44 -4.23 -34.07
N MET A 595 -18.41 -5.12 -34.28
CA MET A 595 -19.59 -5.24 -33.40
C MET A 595 -19.21 -5.48 -31.93
N SER A 596 -18.15 -6.26 -31.68
CA SER A 596 -17.61 -6.50 -30.33
C SER A 596 -17.13 -5.21 -29.65
N VAL A 597 -16.71 -4.20 -30.42
CA VAL A 597 -16.30 -2.89 -29.90
C VAL A 597 -17.52 -1.99 -29.70
N LEU A 598 -18.53 -2.06 -30.57
CA LEU A 598 -19.75 -1.24 -30.47
C LEU A 598 -20.64 -1.64 -29.29
N LYS A 599 -20.75 -2.94 -28.98
CA LYS A 599 -21.48 -3.46 -27.81
C LYS A 599 -20.96 -2.96 -26.45
N ARG A 600 -19.85 -2.22 -26.44
CA ARG A 600 -19.24 -1.63 -25.24
C ARG A 600 -19.87 -0.28 -24.87
N PHE A 601 -20.54 0.40 -25.80
CA PHE A 601 -21.16 1.72 -25.54
C PHE A 601 -22.60 1.63 -25.03
N LYS A 602 -23.08 2.70 -24.37
CA LYS A 602 -24.54 2.97 -24.28
C LYS A 602 -24.97 3.93 -25.38
N TYR A 603 -26.27 3.94 -25.68
CA TYR A 603 -26.85 4.56 -26.87
C TYR A 603 -27.93 5.61 -26.56
N GLU A 604 -28.03 6.06 -25.31
CA GLU A 604 -29.08 6.98 -24.82
C GLU A 604 -29.10 8.38 -25.49
#